data_AF-A0A968CWX7-F1
#
_entry.id   AF-A0A968CWX7-F1
#
_cell.length_a   1.000
_cell.length_b   1.000
_cell.length_c   1.000
_cell.angle_alpha   90.00
_cell.angle_beta   90.00
_cell.angle_gamma   90.00
#
_symmetry.space_group_name_H-M   'P 1'
#
loop_
_entity.id
_entity.type
_entity.pdbx_description
1 polymer ?
#
loop_
_entity_poly.entity_id
_entity_poly.type
_entity_poly.pdbx_seq_one_letter_code
_entity_poly.pdbx_strand_id
1 'polypeptide(L)'
;MKQVKEYPTERLKCWNDAKNLRMKYYENYLRAHEKGGLRWAGGAWAFSSIPAGLGKDVYSVTGEPYGATVAFFKDFAGQCHDAVEAAGFPRTLCAYMRNYWGSVLLDKYILADGTIMDGYPAPDFIWQDHICCSHSKWYQ
;
A
#
# COMPACT_ATOMS: atom_id res chain seq x y z
N MET A 1 26.27 -31.88 12.36
CA MET A 1 25.27 -30.80 12.26
C MET A 1 25.01 -30.27 13.67
N LYS A 2 25.03 -28.95 13.89
CA LYS A 2 24.67 -28.37 15.21
C LYS A 2 23.16 -28.51 15.40
N GLN A 3 22.75 -29.04 16.56
CA GLN A 3 21.34 -29.15 16.93
C GLN A 3 20.77 -27.74 17.12
N VAL A 4 19.71 -27.39 16.39
CA VAL A 4 19.03 -26.10 16.53
C VAL A 4 18.20 -26.14 17.80
N LYS A 5 18.44 -25.21 18.72
CA LYS A 5 17.67 -25.09 19.95
C LYS A 5 16.29 -24.53 19.63
N GLU A 6 15.25 -25.32 19.85
CA GLU A 6 13.85 -24.90 19.68
C GLU A 6 13.33 -24.22 20.95
N TYR A 7 12.54 -23.17 20.78
CA TYR A 7 11.90 -22.43 21.87
C TYR A 7 10.38 -22.58 21.76
N PRO A 8 9.66 -22.68 22.89
CA PRO A 8 8.19 -22.69 22.85
C PRO A 8 7.69 -21.38 22.23
N THR A 9 6.74 -21.50 21.31
CA THR A 9 6.09 -20.36 20.64
C THR A 9 4.57 -20.48 20.77
N GLU A 10 3.88 -19.35 20.81
CA GLU A 10 2.42 -19.29 20.72
C GLU A 10 2.00 -18.31 19.62
N ARG A 11 0.76 -18.45 19.15
CA ARG A 11 0.21 -17.49 18.18
C ARG A 11 -0.04 -16.15 18.87
N LEU A 12 0.14 -15.06 18.13
CA LEU A 12 -0.18 -13.73 18.62
C LEU A 12 -1.69 -13.62 18.91
N LYS A 13 -2.06 -13.43 20.19
CA LYS A 13 -3.46 -13.43 20.65
C LYS A 13 -4.31 -12.33 19.99
N CYS A 14 -3.71 -11.18 19.70
CA CYS A 14 -4.36 -10.03 19.06
C CYS A 14 -4.26 -10.04 17.52
N TRP A 15 -3.93 -11.18 16.89
CA TRP A 15 -3.74 -11.23 15.43
C TRP A 15 -4.98 -10.80 14.64
N ASN A 16 -6.18 -11.15 15.12
CA ASN A 16 -7.41 -10.71 14.49
C ASN A 16 -7.64 -9.20 14.65
N ASP A 17 -7.25 -8.61 15.78
CA ASP A 17 -7.33 -7.16 15.99
C ASP A 17 -6.40 -6.42 15.02
N ALA A 18 -5.20 -6.95 14.80
CA ALA A 18 -4.27 -6.40 13.81
C ALA A 18 -4.84 -6.43 12.38
N LYS A 19 -5.52 -7.53 12.00
CA LYS A 19 -6.23 -7.61 10.70
C LYS A 19 -7.36 -6.59 10.60
N ASN A 20 -8.14 -6.43 11.66
CA ASN A 20 -9.23 -5.45 11.71
C ASN A 20 -8.69 -4.01 11.61
N LEU A 21 -7.56 -3.71 12.26
CA LEU A 21 -6.88 -2.41 12.14
C LEU A 21 -6.41 -2.16 10.70
N ARG A 22 -5.81 -3.17 10.06
CA ARG A 22 -5.39 -3.08 8.66
C ARG A 22 -6.57 -2.87 7.72
N MET A 23 -7.70 -3.53 7.94
CA MET A 23 -8.91 -3.30 7.14
C MET A 23 -9.40 -1.85 7.25
N LYS A 24 -9.55 -1.36 8.49
CA LYS A 24 -9.94 0.02 8.77
C LYS A 24 -8.99 1.05 8.14
N TYR A 25 -7.69 0.75 8.09
CA TYR A 25 -6.70 1.60 7.43
C TYR A 25 -7.04 1.83 5.95
N TYR A 26 -7.30 0.76 5.19
CA TYR A 26 -7.67 0.87 3.77
C TYR A 26 -9.04 1.52 3.56
N GLU A 27 -10.03 1.20 4.41
CA GLU A 27 -11.38 1.79 4.34
C GLU A 27 -11.38 3.29 4.64
N ASN A 28 -10.62 3.72 5.66
CA ASN A 28 -10.53 5.12 6.03
C ASN A 28 -9.89 5.94 4.90
N TYR A 29 -8.85 5.42 4.25
CA TYR A 29 -8.27 6.07 3.07
C TYR A 29 -9.27 6.14 1.92
N LEU A 30 -9.93 5.02 1.59
CA LEU A 30 -10.94 4.96 0.53
C LEU A 30 -12.07 5.97 0.75
N ARG A 31 -12.55 6.09 2.00
CA ARG A 31 -13.70 6.94 2.36
C ARG A 31 -13.32 8.30 2.93
N ALA A 32 -12.05 8.70 2.85
CA ALA A 32 -11.54 9.93 3.44
C ALA A 32 -12.39 11.17 3.06
N HIS A 33 -12.67 11.33 1.76
CA HIS A 33 -13.42 12.47 1.24
C HIS A 33 -14.90 12.48 1.64
N GLU A 34 -15.51 11.33 1.96
CA GLU A 34 -16.90 11.26 2.45
C GLU A 34 -17.07 11.98 3.79
N LYS A 35 -15.97 12.13 4.54
CA LYS A 35 -15.92 12.80 5.85
C LYS A 35 -15.21 14.15 5.79
N GLY A 36 -14.85 14.64 4.59
CA GLY A 36 -14.07 15.85 4.40
C GLY A 36 -12.59 15.74 4.81
N GLY A 37 -12.07 14.52 4.96
CA GLY A 37 -10.66 14.26 5.27
C GLY A 37 -9.76 14.32 4.04
N LEU A 38 -8.44 14.25 4.25
CA LEU A 38 -7.42 14.22 3.19
C LEU A 38 -6.81 12.83 3.04
N ARG A 39 -6.37 12.53 1.82
CA ARG A 39 -5.59 11.34 1.45
C ARG A 39 -4.17 11.75 1.12
N TRP A 40 -3.20 10.97 1.60
CA TRP A 40 -1.82 11.08 1.14
C TRP A 40 -1.21 9.74 0.82
N ALA A 41 -0.33 9.74 -0.17
CA ALA A 41 0.50 8.59 -0.53
C ALA A 41 1.98 8.97 -0.49
N GLY A 42 2.86 7.99 -0.52
CA GLY A 42 4.30 8.21 -0.43
C GLY A 42 5.03 7.02 0.18
N GLY A 43 6.23 7.28 0.69
CA GLY A 43 7.11 6.26 1.25
C GLY A 43 6.67 5.87 2.65
N ALA A 44 6.65 4.58 2.95
CA ALA A 44 6.32 4.08 4.29
C ALA A 44 7.34 4.49 5.36
N TRP A 45 8.54 4.90 4.94
CA TRP A 45 9.61 5.40 5.81
C TRP A 45 9.57 6.92 6.01
N ALA A 46 8.71 7.63 5.28
CA ALA A 46 8.56 9.06 5.45
C ALA A 46 8.00 9.40 6.83
N PHE A 47 8.39 10.57 7.35
CA PHE A 47 7.91 11.05 8.66
C PHE A 47 6.41 11.35 8.62
N SER A 48 5.60 10.40 9.05
CA SER A 48 4.13 10.52 9.12
C SER A 48 3.66 11.58 10.12
N SER A 49 4.53 12.01 11.03
CA SER A 49 4.27 13.12 11.95
C SER A 49 3.98 14.44 11.23
N ILE A 50 4.53 14.67 10.03
CA ILE A 50 4.29 15.90 9.26
C ILE A 50 2.86 15.90 8.68
N PRO A 51 2.40 14.90 7.89
CA PRO A 51 1.00 14.79 7.50
C PRO A 51 0.02 14.78 8.69
N ALA A 52 0.38 14.13 9.80
CA ALA A 52 -0.47 14.10 11.00
C ALA A 52 -0.69 15.49 11.62
N GLY A 53 0.21 16.45 11.39
CA GLY A 53 0.04 17.83 11.83
C GLY A 53 -1.09 18.59 11.11
N LEU A 54 -1.57 18.08 9.97
CA LEU A 54 -2.65 18.70 9.19
C LEU A 54 -4.04 18.40 9.74
N GLY A 55 -4.18 17.44 10.66
CA GLY A 55 -5.44 17.12 11.32
C GLY A 55 -5.62 15.64 11.65
N LYS A 56 -6.75 15.31 12.28
CA LYS A 56 -7.11 13.91 12.63
C LYS A 56 -7.68 13.13 11.45
N ASP A 57 -8.18 13.84 10.45
CA ASP A 57 -8.85 13.27 9.28
C ASP A 57 -7.90 13.24 8.08
N VAL A 58 -6.66 12.79 8.30
CA VAL A 58 -5.61 12.69 7.28
C VAL A 58 -5.16 11.24 7.20
N TYR A 59 -5.51 10.58 6.11
CA TYR A 59 -5.37 9.14 5.95
C TYR A 59 -4.29 8.83 4.92
N SER A 60 -3.46 7.83 5.22
CA SER A 60 -2.37 7.43 4.34
C SER A 60 -2.66 6.10 3.66
N VAL A 61 -2.13 5.93 2.45
CA VAL A 61 -1.80 4.62 1.88
C VAL A 61 -0.43 4.76 1.23
N THR A 62 0.60 4.25 1.90
CA THR A 62 1.98 4.31 1.41
C THR A 62 2.23 3.21 0.38
N GLY A 63 3.12 3.49 -0.59
CA GLY A 63 3.32 2.67 -1.78
C GLY A 63 3.73 1.23 -1.49
N GLU A 64 4.68 1.03 -0.57
CA GLU A 64 5.27 -0.29 -0.29
C GLU A 64 4.29 -1.23 0.41
N PRO A 65 3.60 -0.82 1.51
CA PRO A 65 2.59 -1.66 2.15
C PRO A 65 1.38 -1.94 1.24
N TYR A 66 0.99 -0.98 0.40
CA TYR A 66 -0.06 -1.23 -0.59
C TYR A 66 0.41 -2.21 -1.68
N GLY A 67 1.59 -2.00 -2.25
CA GLY A 67 2.18 -2.91 -3.22
C GLY A 67 2.36 -4.33 -2.67
N ALA A 68 2.70 -4.46 -1.38
CA ALA A 68 2.76 -5.75 -0.69
C ALA A 68 1.37 -6.39 -0.50
N THR A 69 0.35 -5.56 -0.28
CA THR A 69 -1.06 -6.02 -0.19
C THR A 69 -1.54 -6.57 -1.52
N VAL A 70 -1.32 -5.84 -2.62
CA VAL A 70 -1.60 -6.32 -3.97
C VAL A 70 -0.86 -7.65 -4.23
N ALA A 71 0.42 -7.74 -3.88
CA ALA A 71 1.24 -8.95 -4.08
C ALA A 71 0.68 -10.20 -3.37
N PHE A 72 -0.05 -10.03 -2.26
CA PHE A 72 -0.71 -11.14 -1.57
C PHE A 72 -1.83 -11.76 -2.41
N PHE A 73 -2.51 -10.94 -3.22
CA PHE A 73 -3.59 -11.36 -4.13
C PHE A 73 -3.04 -11.54 -5.55
N LYS A 74 -2.43 -12.71 -5.77
CA LYS A 74 -1.62 -13.03 -6.98
C LYS A 74 -2.31 -12.72 -8.31
N ASP A 75 -3.60 -13.00 -8.42
CA ASP A 75 -4.35 -12.78 -9.67
C ASP A 75 -4.46 -11.29 -9.99
N PHE A 76 -4.73 -10.46 -8.98
CA PHE A 76 -4.77 -9.00 -9.15
C PHE A 76 -3.36 -8.43 -9.35
N ALA A 77 -2.35 -8.95 -8.67
CA ALA A 77 -0.95 -8.57 -8.90
C ALA A 77 -0.50 -8.86 -10.33
N GLY A 78 -0.90 -10.01 -10.90
CA GLY A 78 -0.64 -10.35 -12.31
C GLY A 78 -1.24 -9.30 -13.26
N GLN A 79 -2.51 -8.96 -13.07
CA GLN A 79 -3.18 -7.91 -13.86
C GLN A 79 -2.47 -6.55 -13.73
N CYS A 80 -2.04 -6.18 -12.52
CA CYS A 80 -1.30 -4.94 -12.29
C CYS A 80 0.04 -4.93 -13.05
N HIS A 81 0.78 -6.04 -13.02
CA HIS A 81 2.03 -6.16 -13.76
C HIS A 81 1.81 -6.07 -15.27
N ASP A 82 0.81 -6.77 -15.81
CA ASP A 82 0.47 -6.74 -17.23
C ASP A 82 0.09 -5.32 -17.68
N ALA A 83 -0.70 -4.59 -16.87
CA ALA A 83 -1.08 -3.21 -17.15
C ALA A 83 0.14 -2.26 -17.18
N VAL A 84 1.06 -2.41 -16.24
CA VAL A 84 2.28 -1.58 -16.19
C VAL A 84 3.22 -1.88 -17.35
N GLU A 85 3.38 -3.15 -17.72
CA GLU A 85 4.18 -3.53 -18.89
C GLU A 85 3.55 -3.03 -20.20
N ALA A 86 2.22 -3.11 -20.33
CA ALA A 86 1.49 -2.58 -21.48
C ALA A 86 1.60 -1.05 -21.60
N ALA A 87 1.74 -0.34 -20.48
CA ALA A 87 2.03 1.09 -20.43
C ALA A 87 3.50 1.44 -20.77
N GLY A 88 4.34 0.44 -21.08
CA GLY A 88 5.72 0.63 -21.55
C GLY A 88 6.77 0.64 -20.43
N PHE A 89 6.40 0.34 -19.20
CA PHE A 89 7.34 0.28 -18.08
C PHE A 89 8.01 -1.10 -17.97
N PRO A 90 9.34 -1.16 -17.72
CA PRO A 90 10.05 -2.44 -17.72
C PRO A 90 9.74 -3.29 -16.48
N ARG A 91 9.73 -4.61 -16.69
CA ARG A 91 9.51 -5.65 -15.65
C ARG A 91 10.52 -5.59 -14.50
N THR A 92 11.69 -5.02 -14.76
CA THR A 92 12.81 -4.87 -13.83
C THR A 92 12.57 -3.81 -12.76
N LEU A 93 11.52 -2.98 -12.91
CA LEU A 93 11.11 -2.05 -11.86
C LEU A 93 10.63 -2.80 -10.61
N CYS A 94 10.76 -2.13 -9.47
CA CYS A 94 10.32 -2.64 -8.18
C CYS A 94 8.88 -3.19 -8.26
N ALA A 95 8.67 -4.43 -7.79
CA ALA A 95 7.37 -5.08 -7.86
C ALA A 95 6.29 -4.32 -7.07
N TYR A 96 6.63 -3.71 -5.93
CA TYR A 96 5.66 -2.88 -5.19
C TYR A 96 5.20 -1.67 -6.01
N MET A 97 6.12 -1.05 -6.75
CA MET A 97 5.81 0.06 -7.64
C MET A 97 4.93 -0.39 -8.81
N ARG A 98 5.25 -1.54 -9.44
CA ARG A 98 4.41 -2.10 -10.51
C ARG A 98 3.02 -2.51 -10.01
N ASN A 99 2.92 -3.04 -8.80
CA ASN A 99 1.63 -3.31 -8.17
C ASN A 99 0.81 -2.04 -7.92
N TYR A 100 1.44 -1.01 -7.37
CA TYR A 100 0.79 0.27 -7.12
C TYR A 100 0.35 0.94 -8.43
N TRP A 101 1.27 1.12 -9.39
CA TRP A 101 0.96 1.73 -10.68
C TRP A 101 -0.06 0.93 -11.47
N GLY A 102 0.01 -0.41 -11.44
CA GLY A 102 -0.98 -1.25 -12.09
C GLY A 102 -2.38 -1.04 -11.52
N SER A 103 -2.49 -0.91 -10.20
CA SER A 103 -3.74 -0.54 -9.53
C SER A 103 -4.28 0.82 -10.01
N VAL A 104 -3.40 1.81 -10.17
CA VAL A 104 -3.77 3.15 -10.69
C VAL A 104 -4.19 3.07 -12.16
N LEU A 105 -3.41 2.39 -13.00
CA LEU A 105 -3.67 2.24 -14.45
C LEU A 105 -4.96 1.47 -14.74
N LEU A 106 -5.28 0.48 -13.91
CA LEU A 106 -6.52 -0.28 -13.99
C LEU A 106 -7.71 0.44 -13.36
N ASP A 107 -7.49 1.60 -12.73
CA ASP A 107 -8.47 2.35 -11.96
C ASP A 107 -9.20 1.48 -10.91
N LYS A 108 -8.41 0.70 -10.16
CA LYS A 108 -8.91 -0.26 -9.17
C LYS A 108 -8.17 -0.12 -7.85
N TYR A 109 -8.82 -0.45 -6.75
CA TYR A 109 -8.22 -0.42 -5.41
C TYR A 109 -8.58 -1.66 -4.60
N ILE A 110 -7.57 -2.35 -4.06
CA ILE A 110 -7.79 -3.59 -3.31
C ILE A 110 -7.72 -3.36 -1.81
N LEU A 111 -8.69 -3.91 -1.08
CA LEU A 111 -8.76 -3.86 0.38
C LEU A 111 -7.94 -4.98 1.02
N ALA A 112 -7.79 -4.91 2.35
CA ALA A 112 -6.98 -5.85 3.12
C ALA A 112 -7.41 -7.33 2.98
N ASP A 113 -8.69 -7.56 2.68
CA ASP A 113 -9.33 -8.87 2.54
C ASP A 113 -9.40 -9.37 1.08
N GLY A 114 -8.98 -8.55 0.12
CA GLY A 114 -8.97 -8.88 -1.31
C GLY A 114 -10.16 -8.34 -2.08
N THR A 115 -11.09 -7.65 -1.43
CA THR A 115 -12.18 -6.94 -2.12
C THR A 115 -11.60 -5.87 -3.04
N ILE A 116 -11.95 -5.92 -4.32
CA ILE A 116 -11.52 -4.95 -5.34
C ILE A 116 -12.63 -3.93 -5.53
N MET A 117 -12.29 -2.66 -5.34
CA MET A 117 -13.12 -1.50 -5.61
C MET A 117 -12.76 -0.93 -6.98
N ASP A 118 -13.76 -0.50 -7.73
CA ASP A 118 -13.55 0.34 -8.91
C ASP A 118 -13.33 1.80 -8.49
N GLY A 119 -12.49 2.53 -9.23
CA GLY A 119 -12.05 3.87 -8.90
C GLY A 119 -10.87 3.85 -7.93
N TYR A 120 -9.67 4.12 -8.43
CA TYR A 120 -8.50 4.28 -7.57
C TYR A 120 -8.64 5.55 -6.71
N PRO A 121 -8.56 5.48 -5.37
CA PRO A 121 -8.64 6.65 -4.50
C PRO A 121 -7.34 7.46 -4.60
N ALA A 122 -7.32 8.39 -5.56
CA ALA A 122 -6.19 9.27 -5.79
C ALA A 122 -5.84 10.06 -4.52
N PRO A 123 -4.54 10.17 -4.17
CA PRO A 123 -4.10 11.00 -3.05
C PRO A 123 -4.26 12.49 -3.36
N ASP A 124 -4.53 13.30 -2.34
CA ASP A 124 -4.57 14.76 -2.47
C ASP A 124 -3.16 15.35 -2.54
N PHE A 125 -2.17 14.69 -1.93
CA PHE A 125 -0.76 15.05 -2.02
C PHE A 125 0.16 13.84 -1.80
N ILE A 126 1.42 14.01 -2.23
CA ILE A 126 2.47 13.01 -2.06
C ILE A 126 3.47 13.47 -0.98
N TRP A 127 3.79 12.59 -0.05
CA TRP A 127 4.84 12.80 0.97
C TRP A 127 5.90 11.72 0.87
N GLN A 128 6.96 12.00 0.12
CA GLN A 128 7.97 11.01 -0.26
C GLN A 128 9.35 11.35 0.29
N ASP A 129 10.02 10.34 0.85
CA ASP A 129 11.44 10.35 1.17
C ASP A 129 12.25 9.53 0.16
N HIS A 130 13.57 9.72 0.12
CA HIS A 130 14.43 9.04 -0.86
C HIS A 130 15.10 7.79 -0.27
N ILE A 131 14.34 6.72 -0.05
CA ILE A 131 14.90 5.45 0.48
C ILE A 131 15.67 4.64 -0.57
N CYS A 132 15.29 4.71 -1.84
CA CYS A 132 16.02 4.12 -2.95
C CYS A 132 15.72 4.82 -4.28
N CYS A 133 16.51 4.54 -5.32
CA CYS A 133 16.39 5.18 -6.63
C CYS A 133 15.02 5.00 -7.29
N SER A 134 14.34 3.87 -7.06
CA SER A 134 12.99 3.66 -7.58
C SER A 134 11.94 4.47 -6.80
N HIS A 135 12.10 4.62 -5.48
CA HIS A 135 11.16 5.39 -4.66
C HIS A 135 11.16 6.87 -5.00
N SER A 136 12.31 7.46 -5.31
CA SER A 136 12.36 8.88 -5.73
C SER A 136 11.64 9.15 -7.05
N LYS A 137 11.41 8.12 -7.87
CA LYS A 137 10.73 8.23 -9.17
C LYS A 137 9.31 7.65 -9.18
N TRP A 138 8.85 7.06 -8.08
CA TRP A 138 7.54 6.41 -8.02
C TRP A 138 6.39 7.39 -8.29
N TYR A 139 6.51 8.62 -7.80
CA TYR A 139 5.43 9.61 -7.79
C TYR A 139 5.74 10.87 -8.62
N GLN A 140 6.74 10.81 -9.51
CA GLN A 140 7.09 11.89 -10.46
C GLN A 140 6.48 11.59 -11.83
#